data_AF-A0A914W8N5-F1
#
_entry.id   AF-A0A914W8N5-F1
#
_cell.length_a   1.000
_cell.length_b   1.000
_cell.length_c   1.000
_cell.angle_alpha   90.00
_cell.angle_beta   90.00
_cell.angle_gamma   90.00
#
_symmetry.space_group_name_H-M   'P 1'
#
loop_
_entity.id
_entity.type
_entity.pdbx_description
1 polymer ?
#
loop_
_entity_poly.entity_id
_entity_poly.type
_entity_poly.pdbx_seq_one_letter_code
_entity_poly.pdbx_strand_id
1 'polypeptide(L)'
;MTTMDVEDQLQRMNLTYLDQLGVAMQSQPSQREKIREDQIENSEGGYVWAVNNLNRTRRFLILGTTGGSFYASEKTLTMENAKALIDIIEKGNGALILREIVQISLDGRAPNQSSTLFALALCARALQLAAFEAVNCVCRIPTHLFTFVEYCELIAKATGVKENSSGWGRGMRATIGNWYKSKDPSLLAMHITKYPQRGGWSHRDLLRLAHPRVDPERDFDRSELLRYAVKGEISLKRRREGEDSEGMAEEEPPSKALLLVNAVLDVKKLALETDEQKAVELIAQFGLVREHLPPDFLNSVPVWRALLQKMPMTAMIRNLAKMTVIGLLADGAGELTDPQQLKAARIHPMSVLMASTTYSAGHGDKGKLQWTPVVAVTKALDEAFYLSFKNVEPTNKRYCIAVDVSGSMGCHIRGSSLSC
;
A
#
# COMPACT_ATOMS: atom_id res chain seq x y z
N MET A 1 -53.20 -33.17 -23.54
CA MET A 1 -52.08 -32.75 -24.40
C MET A 1 -50.86 -33.49 -23.92
N THR A 2 -50.57 -34.61 -24.58
CA THR A 2 -49.52 -35.56 -24.23
C THR A 2 -48.16 -34.93 -24.45
N THR A 3 -47.31 -34.98 -23.43
CA THR A 3 -45.89 -34.61 -23.48
C THR A 3 -45.22 -35.43 -24.57
N MET A 4 -44.80 -34.77 -25.66
CA MET A 4 -43.93 -35.40 -26.66
C MET A 4 -42.62 -35.78 -25.98
N ASP A 5 -42.22 -37.03 -26.18
CA ASP A 5 -40.95 -37.58 -25.73
C ASP A 5 -39.78 -36.80 -26.34
N VAL A 6 -38.76 -36.50 -25.54
CA VAL A 6 -37.57 -35.75 -25.97
C VAL A 6 -36.84 -36.53 -27.07
N GLU A 7 -36.91 -37.86 -27.06
CA GLU A 7 -36.39 -38.72 -28.13
C GLU A 7 -37.11 -38.50 -29.47
N ASP A 8 -38.42 -38.25 -29.45
CA ASP A 8 -39.25 -38.04 -30.65
C ASP A 8 -39.01 -36.63 -31.23
N GLN A 9 -38.62 -35.65 -30.39
CA GLN A 9 -38.13 -34.34 -30.83
C GLN A 9 -36.74 -34.43 -31.47
N LEU A 10 -35.83 -35.23 -30.89
CA LEU A 10 -34.47 -35.42 -31.42
C LEU A 10 -34.47 -36.19 -32.74
N GLN A 11 -35.35 -37.18 -32.93
CA GLN A 11 -35.50 -37.91 -34.19
C GLN A 11 -36.05 -37.05 -35.34
N ARG A 12 -36.85 -36.02 -35.04
CA ARG A 12 -37.38 -35.07 -36.05
C ARG A 12 -36.40 -33.95 -36.39
N MET A 13 -35.43 -33.67 -35.52
CA MET A 13 -34.33 -32.80 -35.88
C MET A 13 -33.43 -33.58 -36.83
N ASN A 14 -33.40 -33.16 -38.09
CA ASN A 14 -32.56 -33.78 -39.10
C ASN A 14 -31.08 -33.46 -38.81
N LEU A 15 -30.48 -34.17 -37.84
CA LEU A 15 -29.08 -34.06 -37.43
C LEU A 15 -28.12 -34.40 -38.59
N THR A 16 -28.63 -35.05 -39.65
CA THR A 16 -27.87 -35.23 -40.90
C THR A 16 -27.49 -33.90 -41.57
N TYR A 17 -28.18 -32.79 -41.29
CA TYR A 17 -27.75 -31.46 -41.75
C TYR A 17 -26.47 -30.98 -41.05
N LEU A 18 -26.24 -31.37 -39.79
CA LEU A 18 -24.97 -31.09 -39.08
C LEU A 18 -23.84 -31.96 -39.61
N ASP A 19 -24.14 -33.21 -39.97
CA ASP A 19 -23.18 -34.11 -40.64
C ASP A 19 -22.83 -33.62 -42.06
N GLN A 20 -23.81 -33.11 -42.81
CA GLN A 20 -23.60 -32.52 -44.15
C GLN A 20 -22.78 -31.21 -44.13
N LEU A 21 -22.84 -30.46 -43.03
CA LEU A 21 -21.98 -29.30 -42.80
C LEU A 21 -20.54 -29.68 -42.43
N GLY A 22 -20.22 -30.98 -42.32
CA GLY A 22 -18.90 -31.46 -41.93
C GLY A 22 -18.52 -31.08 -40.50
N VAL A 23 -19.49 -30.69 -39.66
CA VAL A 23 -19.27 -30.36 -38.25
C VAL A 23 -19.30 -31.66 -37.46
N ALA A 24 -18.29 -32.50 -37.68
CA ALA A 24 -17.97 -33.52 -36.70
C ALA A 24 -17.67 -32.78 -35.38
N MET A 25 -18.45 -33.06 -34.32
CA MET A 25 -18.05 -32.66 -32.97
C MET A 25 -16.72 -33.37 -32.68
N GLN A 26 -15.61 -32.69 -32.96
CA GLN A 26 -14.30 -33.16 -32.56
C GLN A 26 -14.36 -33.36 -31.05
N SER A 27 -14.16 -34.60 -30.58
CA SER A 27 -14.09 -34.86 -29.15
C SER A 27 -12.91 -34.04 -28.62
N GLN A 28 -13.21 -32.96 -27.90
CA GLN A 28 -12.15 -32.17 -27.31
C GLN A 28 -11.48 -33.04 -26.24
N PRO A 29 -10.14 -33.16 -26.27
CA PRO A 29 -9.42 -33.93 -25.27
C PRO A 29 -9.74 -33.39 -23.88
N SER A 30 -9.86 -34.31 -22.93
CA SER A 30 -10.17 -33.97 -21.54
C SER A 30 -9.04 -33.11 -20.96
N GLN A 31 -9.36 -32.25 -19.99
CA GLN A 31 -8.32 -31.51 -19.24
C GLN A 31 -7.34 -32.45 -18.50
N ARG A 32 -7.73 -33.71 -18.27
CA ARG A 32 -6.88 -34.76 -17.68
C ARG A 32 -5.95 -35.43 -18.69
N GLU A 33 -6.00 -35.05 -19.95
CA GLU A 33 -5.15 -35.59 -21.01
C GLU A 33 -4.10 -34.55 -21.39
N LYS A 34 -2.84 -34.98 -21.42
CA LYS A 34 -1.74 -34.13 -21.86
C LYS A 34 -1.76 -34.03 -23.38
N ILE A 35 -2.15 -32.88 -23.90
CA ILE A 35 -2.29 -32.65 -25.36
C ILE A 35 -1.00 -32.15 -26.01
N ARG A 36 -0.09 -31.56 -25.22
CA ARG A 36 1.20 -31.04 -25.69
C ARG A 36 2.30 -31.32 -24.69
N GLU A 37 3.52 -31.53 -25.20
CA GLU A 37 4.69 -31.83 -24.36
C GLU A 37 5.02 -30.73 -23.35
N ASP A 38 4.76 -29.47 -23.70
CA ASP A 38 5.02 -28.27 -22.89
C ASP A 38 3.99 -28.00 -21.78
N GLN A 39 2.97 -28.86 -21.65
CA GLN A 39 2.02 -28.79 -20.54
C GLN A 39 2.57 -29.45 -19.28
N ILE A 40 2.18 -28.88 -18.15
CA ILE A 40 2.45 -29.35 -16.80
C ILE A 40 1.14 -29.67 -16.09
N GLU A 41 1.18 -30.59 -15.14
CA GLU A 41 0.04 -30.93 -14.30
C GLU A 41 -0.21 -29.84 -13.25
N ASN A 42 -1.47 -29.43 -13.09
CA ASN A 42 -1.92 -28.49 -12.06
C ASN A 42 -2.26 -29.21 -10.74
N SER A 43 -2.64 -28.46 -9.71
CA SER A 43 -2.95 -29.01 -8.38
C SER A 43 -4.16 -29.96 -8.35
N GLU A 44 -4.99 -29.99 -9.39
CA GLU A 44 -6.19 -30.83 -9.51
C GLU A 44 -6.01 -32.01 -10.50
N GLY A 45 -4.80 -32.21 -11.00
CA GLY A 45 -4.46 -33.29 -11.95
C GLY A 45 -4.84 -33.01 -13.40
N GLY A 46 -5.18 -31.76 -13.75
CA GLY A 46 -5.38 -31.31 -15.12
C GLY A 46 -4.11 -30.72 -15.74
N TYR A 47 -3.97 -30.76 -17.07
CA TYR A 47 -2.81 -30.25 -17.79
C TYR A 47 -3.00 -28.79 -18.24
N VAL A 48 -2.05 -27.93 -17.84
CA VAL A 48 -2.01 -26.49 -18.13
C VAL A 48 -0.62 -26.06 -18.59
N TRP A 49 -0.46 -24.81 -19.03
CA TRP A 49 0.86 -24.26 -19.34
C TRP A 49 1.48 -23.57 -18.14
N ALA A 50 2.79 -23.77 -17.96
CA ALA A 50 3.55 -23.05 -16.96
C ALA A 50 3.55 -21.55 -17.28
N VAL A 51 3.16 -20.74 -16.29
CA VAL A 51 3.28 -19.28 -16.42
C VAL A 51 4.75 -18.91 -16.43
N ASN A 52 5.19 -18.13 -17.43
CA ASN A 52 6.58 -17.70 -17.50
C ASN A 52 6.99 -16.87 -16.25
N ASN A 53 8.29 -16.92 -15.91
CA ASN A 53 8.79 -16.29 -14.68
C ASN A 53 8.51 -14.77 -14.63
N LEU A 54 8.48 -14.08 -15.78
CA LEU A 54 8.19 -12.65 -15.85
C LEU A 54 6.74 -12.34 -15.48
N ASN A 55 5.77 -13.07 -16.04
CA ASN A 55 4.35 -12.90 -15.72
C ASN A 55 4.06 -13.34 -14.30
N ARG A 56 4.74 -14.40 -13.82
CA ARG A 56 4.69 -14.80 -12.41
C ARG A 56 5.19 -13.69 -11.49
N THR A 57 6.32 -13.07 -11.83
CA THR A 57 6.85 -11.90 -11.10
C THR A 57 5.87 -10.73 -11.10
N ARG A 58 5.27 -10.39 -12.25
CA ARG A 58 4.25 -9.33 -12.32
C ARG A 58 3.05 -9.63 -11.43
N ARG A 59 2.57 -10.89 -11.42
CA ARG A 59 1.51 -11.34 -10.51
C ARG A 59 1.95 -11.19 -9.06
N PHE A 60 3.17 -11.58 -8.71
CA PHE A 60 3.70 -11.40 -7.36
C PHE A 60 3.78 -9.92 -6.94
N LEU A 61 4.25 -9.02 -7.82
CA LEU A 61 4.34 -7.59 -7.52
C LEU A 61 2.96 -6.95 -7.29
N ILE A 62 1.93 -7.39 -8.01
CA ILE A 62 0.57 -6.84 -7.92
C ILE A 62 -0.28 -7.55 -6.85
N LEU A 63 -0.28 -8.89 -6.86
CA LEU A 63 -1.14 -9.76 -6.05
C LEU A 63 -0.44 -10.36 -4.83
N GLY A 64 0.89 -10.28 -4.71
CA GLY A 64 1.62 -10.69 -3.51
C GLY A 64 1.33 -12.13 -3.09
N THR A 65 1.49 -12.41 -1.81
CA THR A 65 1.40 -13.78 -1.26
C THR A 65 0.63 -13.87 0.05
N THR A 66 0.20 -12.74 0.62
CA THR A 66 -0.55 -12.68 1.88
C THR A 66 -1.87 -13.42 1.77
N GLY A 67 -2.16 -14.27 2.76
CA GLY A 67 -3.36 -15.12 2.75
C GLY A 67 -3.21 -16.42 1.96
N GLY A 68 -2.06 -16.64 1.30
CA GLY A 68 -1.84 -17.82 0.48
C GLY A 68 -2.72 -17.84 -0.77
N SER A 69 -2.93 -19.05 -1.29
CA SER A 69 -3.95 -19.38 -2.28
C SER A 69 -4.66 -20.64 -1.81
N PHE A 70 -5.78 -20.99 -2.44
CA PHE A 70 -6.49 -22.24 -2.13
C PHE A 70 -5.56 -23.47 -2.08
N TYR A 71 -4.54 -23.51 -2.94
CA TYR A 71 -3.64 -24.68 -3.08
C TYR A 71 -2.28 -24.51 -2.40
N ALA A 72 -1.92 -23.32 -1.88
CA ALA A 72 -0.57 -23.07 -1.37
C ALA A 72 -0.52 -22.03 -0.24
N SER A 73 0.31 -22.31 0.77
CA SER A 73 0.54 -21.38 1.88
C SER A 73 1.26 -20.10 1.45
N GLU A 74 1.10 -19.01 2.21
CA GLU A 74 1.81 -17.74 2.02
C GLU A 74 3.34 -17.93 1.97
N LYS A 75 3.89 -18.77 2.84
CA LYS A 75 5.34 -19.07 2.86
C LYS A 75 5.78 -19.75 1.56
N THR A 76 5.04 -20.77 1.11
CA THR A 76 5.32 -21.50 -0.13
C THR A 76 5.30 -20.56 -1.33
N LEU A 77 4.22 -19.79 -1.48
CA LEU A 77 4.10 -18.82 -2.58
C LEU A 77 5.22 -17.79 -2.58
N THR A 78 5.62 -17.31 -1.40
CA THR A 78 6.71 -16.32 -1.27
C THR A 78 8.03 -16.93 -1.74
N MET A 79 8.34 -18.16 -1.33
CA MET A 79 9.57 -18.85 -1.75
C MET A 79 9.59 -19.10 -3.26
N GLU A 80 8.48 -19.56 -3.84
CA GLU A 80 8.42 -19.83 -5.29
C GLU A 80 8.57 -18.56 -6.12
N ASN A 81 7.94 -17.45 -5.70
CA ASN A 81 8.08 -16.16 -6.38
C ASN A 81 9.48 -15.56 -6.20
N ALA A 82 10.10 -15.73 -5.03
CA ALA A 82 11.49 -15.33 -4.80
C ALA A 82 12.45 -16.11 -5.70
N LYS A 83 12.27 -17.43 -5.86
CA LYS A 83 13.08 -18.25 -6.78
C LYS A 83 12.93 -17.79 -8.23
N ALA A 84 11.71 -17.51 -8.69
CA ALA A 84 11.47 -17.00 -10.03
C ALA A 84 12.15 -15.64 -10.28
N LEU A 85 12.13 -14.74 -9.27
CA LEU A 85 12.84 -13.47 -9.32
C LEU A 85 14.36 -13.65 -9.43
N ILE A 86 14.93 -14.52 -8.59
CA ILE A 86 16.37 -14.82 -8.57
C ILE A 86 16.80 -15.41 -9.92
N ASP A 87 16.06 -16.37 -10.48
CA ASP A 87 16.35 -16.97 -11.78
C ASP A 87 16.41 -15.92 -12.91
N ILE A 88 15.51 -14.95 -12.93
CA ILE A 88 15.54 -13.86 -13.93
C ILE A 88 16.78 -12.98 -13.75
N ILE A 89 17.15 -12.68 -12.50
CA ILE A 89 18.32 -11.86 -12.17
C ILE A 89 19.61 -12.58 -12.57
N GLU A 90 19.75 -13.86 -12.23
CA GLU A 90 20.92 -14.70 -12.53
C GLU A 90 21.11 -14.89 -14.04
N LYS A 91 20.01 -14.92 -14.81
CA LYS A 91 20.03 -14.92 -16.29
C LYS A 91 20.38 -13.57 -16.92
N GLY A 92 20.77 -12.56 -16.13
CA GLY A 92 21.18 -11.25 -16.61
C GLY A 92 20.03 -10.27 -16.92
N ASN A 93 18.78 -10.65 -16.63
CA ASN A 93 17.59 -9.84 -16.93
C ASN A 93 17.12 -8.99 -15.73
N GLY A 94 17.98 -8.74 -14.74
CA GLY A 94 17.63 -7.98 -13.53
C GLY A 94 17.17 -6.54 -13.79
N ALA A 95 17.70 -5.88 -14.82
CA ALA A 95 17.29 -4.52 -15.20
C ALA A 95 15.82 -4.44 -15.65
N LEU A 96 15.32 -5.50 -16.29
CA LEU A 96 13.91 -5.62 -16.67
C LEU A 96 13.02 -5.63 -15.43
N ILE A 97 13.38 -6.43 -14.41
CA ILE A 97 12.64 -6.50 -13.15
C ILE A 97 12.65 -5.16 -12.42
N LEU A 98 13.80 -4.49 -12.36
CA LEU A 98 13.89 -3.18 -11.74
C LEU A 98 12.98 -2.14 -12.43
N ARG A 99 12.91 -2.16 -13.76
CA ARG A 99 11.99 -1.30 -14.53
C ARG A 99 10.53 -1.62 -14.20
N GLU A 100 10.15 -2.90 -14.14
CA GLU A 100 8.79 -3.31 -13.78
C GLU A 100 8.41 -2.86 -12.36
N ILE A 101 9.33 -3.00 -11.39
CA ILE A 101 9.14 -2.55 -10.00
C ILE A 101 8.86 -1.04 -9.96
N VAL A 102 9.68 -0.24 -10.65
CA VAL A 102 9.52 1.22 -10.70
C VAL A 102 8.18 1.59 -11.34
N GLN A 103 7.85 0.97 -12.49
CA GLN A 103 6.60 1.25 -13.20
C GLN A 103 5.37 0.92 -12.34
N ILE A 104 5.33 -0.26 -11.73
CA ILE A 104 4.21 -0.68 -10.86
C ILE A 104 4.07 0.25 -9.64
N SER A 105 5.18 0.70 -9.06
CA SER A 105 5.16 1.64 -7.93
C SER A 105 4.65 3.02 -8.33
N LEU A 106 5.13 3.57 -9.45
CA LEU A 106 4.73 4.90 -9.94
C LEU A 106 3.27 4.94 -10.39
N ASP A 107 2.83 3.91 -11.11
CA ASP A 107 1.44 3.77 -11.57
C ASP A 107 0.47 3.42 -10.45
N GLY A 108 0.97 2.98 -9.29
CA GLY A 108 0.14 2.60 -8.15
C GLY A 108 -0.71 1.34 -8.41
N ARG A 109 -0.23 0.43 -9.28
CA ARG A 109 -0.98 -0.77 -9.69
C ARG A 109 -1.10 -1.84 -8.60
N ALA A 110 -0.19 -1.82 -7.62
CA ALA A 110 -0.21 -2.74 -6.50
C ALA A 110 -0.92 -2.11 -5.29
N PRO A 111 -1.95 -2.75 -4.70
CA PRO A 111 -2.70 -2.17 -3.58
C PRO A 111 -1.90 -2.13 -2.26
N ASN A 112 -0.84 -2.94 -2.14
CA ASN A 112 0.17 -2.83 -1.08
C ASN A 112 1.58 -2.84 -1.70
N GLN A 113 2.59 -2.40 -0.95
CA GLN A 113 3.96 -2.26 -1.46
C GLN A 113 4.92 -3.35 -0.97
N SER A 114 4.52 -4.23 -0.05
CA SER A 114 5.41 -5.22 0.57
C SER A 114 6.13 -6.11 -0.45
N SER A 115 5.41 -6.68 -1.41
CA SER A 115 6.00 -7.53 -2.47
C SER A 115 6.94 -6.75 -3.38
N THR A 116 6.58 -5.51 -3.73
CA THR A 116 7.41 -4.58 -4.52
C THR A 116 8.72 -4.24 -3.80
N LEU A 117 8.65 -3.96 -2.49
CA LEU A 117 9.81 -3.63 -1.66
C LEU A 117 10.71 -4.84 -1.44
N PHE A 118 10.13 -6.03 -1.28
CA PHE A 118 10.88 -7.29 -1.19
C PHE A 118 11.66 -7.57 -2.48
N ALA A 119 11.00 -7.42 -3.64
CA ALA A 119 11.67 -7.58 -4.93
C ALA A 119 12.77 -6.52 -5.13
N LEU A 120 12.53 -5.27 -4.73
CA LEU A 120 13.55 -4.21 -4.77
C LEU A 120 14.75 -4.54 -3.88
N ALA A 121 14.53 -5.12 -2.69
CA ALA A 121 15.60 -5.54 -1.79
C ALA A 121 16.45 -6.68 -2.39
N LEU A 122 15.83 -7.64 -3.10
CA LEU A 122 16.55 -8.65 -3.87
C LEU A 122 17.39 -8.01 -5.00
N CYS A 123 16.82 -7.06 -5.74
CA CYS A 123 17.56 -6.31 -6.75
C CYS A 123 18.70 -5.49 -6.15
N ALA A 124 18.53 -4.91 -4.97
CA ALA A 124 19.59 -4.17 -4.27
C ALA A 124 20.78 -5.06 -3.90
N ARG A 125 20.52 -6.34 -3.57
CA ARG A 125 21.57 -7.33 -3.29
C ARG A 125 22.37 -7.70 -4.56
N ALA A 126 21.69 -7.87 -5.69
CA ALA A 126 22.29 -8.38 -6.92
C ALA A 126 22.83 -7.30 -7.87
N LEU A 127 22.12 -6.18 -8.01
CA LEU A 127 22.42 -5.10 -8.97
C LEU A 127 23.01 -3.84 -8.32
N GLN A 128 23.04 -3.79 -6.98
CA GLN A 128 23.60 -2.71 -6.17
C GLN A 128 23.18 -1.30 -6.61
N LEU A 129 24.07 -0.55 -7.27
CA LEU A 129 23.90 0.87 -7.59
C LEU A 129 22.61 1.14 -8.39
N ALA A 130 22.32 0.34 -9.42
CA ALA A 130 21.13 0.52 -10.24
C ALA A 130 19.83 0.43 -9.40
N ALA A 131 19.76 -0.55 -8.51
CA ALA A 131 18.60 -0.71 -7.63
C ALA A 131 18.52 0.38 -6.55
N PHE A 132 19.67 0.89 -6.07
CA PHE A 132 19.71 1.97 -5.09
C PHE A 132 19.20 3.31 -5.65
N GLU A 133 19.39 3.59 -6.94
CA GLU A 133 18.80 4.77 -7.59
C GLU A 133 17.27 4.74 -7.57
N ALA A 134 16.66 3.56 -7.65
CA ALA A 134 15.22 3.38 -7.59
C ALA A 134 14.63 3.53 -6.16
N VAL A 135 15.45 3.50 -5.11
CA VAL A 135 14.93 3.53 -3.73
C VAL A 135 14.18 4.83 -3.46
N ASN A 136 14.67 5.98 -3.93
CA ASN A 136 14.01 7.26 -3.66
C ASN A 136 12.63 7.39 -4.33
N CYS A 137 12.44 6.76 -5.50
CA CYS A 137 11.16 6.80 -6.22
C CYS A 137 10.17 5.74 -5.75
N VAL A 138 10.65 4.55 -5.34
CA VAL A 138 9.78 3.48 -4.82
C VAL A 138 9.42 3.70 -3.35
N CYS A 139 10.42 4.00 -2.50
CA CYS A 139 10.23 4.27 -1.08
C CYS A 139 9.75 5.71 -0.85
N ARG A 140 8.50 5.99 -1.19
CA ARG A 140 7.90 7.33 -1.09
C ARG A 140 7.73 7.85 0.34
N ILE A 141 7.36 6.97 1.27
CA ILE A 141 7.07 7.28 2.68
C ILE A 141 7.95 6.46 3.63
N PRO A 142 8.09 6.85 4.92
CA PRO A 142 8.90 6.11 5.89
C PRO A 142 8.54 4.64 6.03
N THR A 143 7.25 4.29 5.98
CA THR A 143 6.81 2.89 6.02
C THR A 143 7.47 2.06 4.92
N HIS A 144 7.57 2.58 3.69
CA HIS A 144 8.23 1.86 2.61
C HIS A 144 9.74 1.73 2.85
N LEU A 145 10.37 2.80 3.34
CA LEU A 145 11.80 2.80 3.67
C LEU A 145 12.12 1.77 4.75
N PHE A 146 11.35 1.74 5.83
CA PHE A 146 11.51 0.80 6.95
C PHE A 146 11.34 -0.65 6.48
N THR A 147 10.27 -0.95 5.74
CA THR A 147 10.04 -2.29 5.18
C THR A 147 11.13 -2.70 4.19
N PHE A 148 11.62 -1.78 3.36
CA PHE A 148 12.76 -2.06 2.47
C PHE A 148 14.04 -2.40 3.25
N VAL A 149 14.35 -1.64 4.32
CA VAL A 149 15.52 -1.91 5.17
C VAL A 149 15.38 -3.27 5.86
N GLU A 150 14.21 -3.58 6.39
CA GLU A 150 13.89 -4.88 7.00
C GLU A 150 14.16 -6.02 6.02
N TYR A 151 13.65 -5.94 4.79
CA TYR A 151 13.91 -6.95 3.77
C TYR A 151 15.38 -7.03 3.37
N CYS A 152 16.08 -5.91 3.22
CA CYS A 152 17.51 -5.89 2.97
C CYS A 152 18.30 -6.62 4.07
N GLU A 153 17.94 -6.41 5.34
CA GLU A 153 18.58 -7.08 6.47
C GLU A 153 18.29 -8.59 6.47
N LEU A 154 17.04 -8.99 6.25
CA LEU A 154 16.65 -10.41 6.17
C LEU A 154 17.39 -11.13 5.03
N ILE A 155 17.45 -10.52 3.85
CA ILE A 155 18.15 -11.07 2.69
C ILE A 155 19.66 -11.12 2.95
N ALA A 156 20.25 -10.11 3.59
CA ALA A 156 21.66 -10.09 3.92
C ALA A 156 22.04 -11.19 4.93
N LYS A 157 21.20 -11.44 5.95
CA LYS A 157 21.40 -12.55 6.90
C LYS A 157 21.34 -13.90 6.21
N ALA A 158 20.43 -14.08 5.25
CA ALA A 158 20.26 -15.34 4.53
C ALA A 158 21.29 -15.60 3.42
N THR A 159 21.82 -14.54 2.79
CA THR A 159 22.69 -14.62 1.59
C THR A 159 24.08 -14.02 1.78
N GLY A 160 24.43 -13.67 3.02
CA GLY A 160 25.67 -12.99 3.36
C GLY A 160 26.89 -13.87 3.14
N VAL A 161 27.97 -13.29 2.60
CA VAL A 161 29.28 -13.96 2.49
C VAL A 161 29.90 -14.19 3.88
N LYS A 162 29.51 -13.36 4.85
CA LYS A 162 29.87 -13.50 6.27
C LYS A 162 28.64 -13.98 7.02
N GLU A 163 28.84 -14.91 7.96
CA GLU A 163 27.83 -15.23 8.97
C GLU A 163 27.36 -13.93 9.63
N ASN A 164 26.04 -13.76 9.74
CA ASN A 164 25.40 -12.55 10.30
C ASN A 164 25.75 -11.23 9.58
N SER A 165 25.87 -11.24 8.25
CA SER A 165 26.00 -10.00 7.48
C SER A 165 24.84 -9.04 7.79
N SER A 166 25.17 -7.82 8.24
CA SER A 166 24.17 -6.82 8.64
C SER A 166 23.47 -6.14 7.45
N GLY A 167 23.96 -6.33 6.22
CA GLY A 167 23.44 -5.62 5.03
C GLY A 167 23.81 -4.13 4.93
N TRP A 168 24.46 -3.55 5.94
CA TRP A 168 24.80 -2.13 6.02
C TRP A 168 26.14 -1.78 5.37
N GLY A 169 26.28 -2.06 4.06
CA GLY A 169 27.43 -1.65 3.26
C GLY A 169 27.49 -0.14 2.98
N ARG A 170 28.57 0.33 2.34
CA ARG A 170 28.73 1.75 1.94
C ARG A 170 27.57 2.23 1.07
N GLY A 171 27.16 1.43 0.09
CA GLY A 171 26.03 1.74 -0.80
C GLY A 171 24.73 1.92 -0.03
N MET A 172 24.36 0.96 0.82
CA MET A 172 23.14 1.05 1.63
C MET A 172 23.12 2.30 2.52
N ARG A 173 24.22 2.58 3.25
CA ARG A 173 24.33 3.79 4.08
C ARG A 173 24.16 5.08 3.26
N ALA A 174 24.82 5.15 2.09
CA ALA A 174 24.72 6.31 1.20
C ALA A 174 23.29 6.49 0.66
N THR A 175 22.63 5.41 0.25
CA THR A 175 21.24 5.42 -0.25
C THR A 175 20.26 5.88 0.80
N ILE A 176 20.32 5.31 2.01
CA ILE A 176 19.44 5.72 3.11
C ILE A 176 19.72 7.17 3.51
N GLY A 177 20.99 7.58 3.59
CA GLY A 177 21.33 8.96 3.88
C GLY A 177 20.84 9.93 2.79
N ASN A 178 20.92 9.54 1.52
CA ASN A 178 20.39 10.32 0.41
C ASN A 178 18.87 10.42 0.44
N TRP A 179 18.17 9.39 0.92
CA TRP A 179 16.73 9.43 1.08
C TRP A 179 16.28 10.62 1.94
N TYR A 180 16.90 10.79 3.12
CA TYR A 180 16.63 11.93 4.00
C TYR A 180 17.00 13.28 3.37
N LYS A 181 18.16 13.35 2.71
CA LYS A 181 18.64 14.58 2.05
C LYS A 181 17.78 15.00 0.85
N SER A 182 17.15 14.05 0.17
CA SER A 182 16.33 14.31 -1.01
C SER A 182 14.95 14.87 -0.71
N LYS A 183 14.45 14.79 0.53
CA LYS A 183 13.09 15.24 0.88
C LYS A 183 13.08 16.71 1.23
N ASP A 184 12.10 17.44 0.73
CA ASP A 184 11.76 18.78 1.22
C ASP A 184 11.62 18.80 2.77
N PRO A 185 12.13 19.83 3.48
CA PRO A 185 12.05 19.88 4.94
C PRO A 185 10.63 19.76 5.51
N SER A 186 9.62 20.35 4.87
CA SER A 186 8.23 20.27 5.37
C SER A 186 7.68 18.85 5.21
N LEU A 187 7.98 18.20 4.08
CA LEU A 187 7.63 16.79 3.87
C LEU A 187 8.38 15.87 4.84
N LEU A 188 9.67 16.15 5.10
CA LEU A 188 10.47 15.38 6.03
C LEU A 188 9.95 15.51 7.47
N ALA A 189 9.56 16.71 7.88
CA ALA A 189 8.91 16.97 9.16
C ALA A 189 7.65 16.11 9.31
N MET A 190 6.73 16.18 8.33
CA MET A 190 5.53 15.32 8.29
C MET A 190 5.85 13.83 8.33
N HIS A 191 6.91 13.38 7.64
CA HIS A 191 7.32 11.99 7.64
C HIS A 191 7.77 11.50 9.03
N ILE A 192 8.65 12.27 9.68
CA ILE A 192 9.23 11.90 10.97
C ILE A 192 8.17 11.94 12.08
N THR A 193 7.25 12.89 12.05
CA THR A 193 6.21 13.04 13.07
C THR A 193 5.03 12.08 12.88
N LYS A 194 4.59 11.83 11.63
CA LYS A 194 3.48 10.93 11.32
C LYS A 194 3.85 9.45 11.42
N TYR A 195 5.08 9.11 11.01
CA TYR A 195 5.56 7.73 10.94
C TYR A 195 6.86 7.55 11.75
N PRO A 196 6.84 7.79 13.07
CA PRO A 196 8.08 7.75 13.89
C PRO A 196 8.77 6.37 13.84
N GLN A 197 7.97 5.31 13.79
CA GLN A 197 8.42 3.92 13.65
C GLN A 197 7.38 3.03 12.95
N ARG A 198 7.82 2.01 12.22
CA ARG A 198 6.98 0.91 11.68
C ARG A 198 7.83 -0.36 11.54
N GLY A 199 7.22 -1.54 11.73
CA GLY A 199 7.88 -2.82 11.49
C GLY A 199 9.16 -3.03 12.32
N GLY A 200 9.18 -2.55 13.56
CA GLY A 200 10.36 -2.62 14.43
C GLY A 200 11.49 -1.61 14.12
N TRP A 201 11.36 -0.82 13.05
CA TRP A 201 12.34 0.21 12.67
C TRP A 201 11.83 1.62 12.98
N SER A 202 12.73 2.48 13.45
CA SER A 202 12.49 3.92 13.63
C SER A 202 13.41 4.78 12.79
N HIS A 203 13.08 6.07 12.65
CA HIS A 203 13.98 7.05 12.06
C HIS A 203 15.31 7.12 12.82
N ARG A 204 15.28 7.03 14.15
CA ARG A 204 16.47 7.01 15.00
C ARG A 204 17.44 5.89 14.64
N ASP A 205 16.92 4.68 14.38
CA ASP A 205 17.74 3.52 14.03
C ASP A 205 18.41 3.72 12.68
N LEU A 206 17.65 4.14 11.66
CA LEU A 206 18.21 4.39 10.33
C LEU A 206 19.25 5.49 10.33
N LEU A 207 19.04 6.58 11.08
CA LEU A 207 20.00 7.69 11.16
C LEU A 207 21.29 7.28 11.86
N ARG A 208 21.19 6.43 12.90
CA ARG A 208 22.35 5.87 13.60
C ARG A 208 23.17 4.92 12.73
N LEU A 209 22.54 4.21 11.79
CA LEU A 209 23.23 3.26 10.93
C LEU A 209 23.73 3.90 9.63
N ALA A 210 22.97 4.84 9.05
CA ALA A 210 23.30 5.49 7.78
C ALA A 210 24.28 6.66 7.94
N HIS A 211 24.31 7.32 9.10
CA HIS A 211 25.13 8.50 9.37
C HIS A 211 25.06 9.58 8.26
N PRO A 212 23.86 10.08 7.89
CA PRO A 212 23.75 11.14 6.90
C PRO A 212 24.49 12.40 7.40
N ARG A 213 25.36 12.94 6.54
CA ARG A 213 26.02 14.23 6.79
C ARG A 213 25.17 15.35 6.20
N VAL A 214 24.71 16.24 7.06
CA VAL A 214 24.00 17.48 6.73
C VAL A 214 24.79 18.60 7.39
N ASP A 215 25.11 19.64 6.62
CA ASP A 215 25.81 20.82 7.11
C ASP A 215 24.77 21.78 7.72
N PRO A 216 24.79 22.01 9.05
CA PRO A 216 23.81 22.87 9.72
C PRO A 216 23.83 24.32 9.23
N GLU A 217 24.95 24.80 8.66
CA GLU A 217 25.04 26.16 8.13
C GLU A 217 24.34 26.30 6.78
N ARG A 218 24.39 25.24 5.97
CA ARG A 218 23.74 25.22 4.65
C ARG A 218 22.28 24.83 4.73
N ASP A 219 21.94 24.00 5.72
CA ASP A 219 20.67 23.28 5.77
C ASP A 219 20.24 23.03 7.22
N PHE A 220 19.97 24.15 7.90
CA PHE A 220 19.59 24.19 9.30
C PHE A 220 18.34 23.35 9.59
N ASP A 221 17.28 23.54 8.81
CA ASP A 221 16.01 22.84 8.99
C ASP A 221 16.18 21.32 9.01
N ARG A 222 16.84 20.78 7.97
CA ARG A 222 17.03 19.33 7.88
C ARG A 222 17.92 18.83 9.01
N SER A 223 18.98 19.55 9.36
CA SER A 223 19.83 19.20 10.49
C SER A 223 19.03 19.08 11.78
N GLU A 224 18.17 20.05 12.06
CA GLU A 224 17.29 20.06 13.24
C GLU A 224 16.23 18.96 13.21
N LEU A 225 15.64 18.66 12.05
CA LEU A 225 14.70 17.55 11.89
C LEU A 225 15.36 16.18 12.13
N LEU A 226 16.59 15.99 11.65
CA LEU A 226 17.35 14.78 11.91
C LEU A 226 17.75 14.68 13.39
N ARG A 227 18.10 15.81 14.01
CA ARG A 227 18.38 15.90 15.45
C ARG A 227 17.15 15.54 16.28
N TYR A 228 15.98 16.07 15.93
CA TYR A 228 14.70 15.74 16.53
C TYR A 228 14.41 14.23 16.43
N ALA A 229 14.61 13.61 15.26
CA ALA A 229 14.40 12.18 15.09
C ALA A 229 15.28 11.31 16.01
N VAL A 230 16.46 11.79 16.40
CA VAL A 230 17.41 11.03 17.24
C VAL A 230 17.27 11.36 18.73
N LYS A 231 17.08 12.64 19.07
CA LYS A 231 17.09 13.16 20.45
C LYS A 231 15.70 13.48 21.00
N GLY A 232 14.71 13.72 20.15
CA GLY A 232 13.35 14.14 20.53
C GLY A 232 13.19 15.65 20.76
N GLU A 233 14.26 16.43 20.58
CA GLU A 233 14.29 17.87 20.84
C GLU A 233 14.58 18.65 19.56
N ILE A 234 13.95 19.82 19.43
CA ILE A 234 14.08 20.71 18.27
C ILE A 234 14.47 22.12 18.71
N SER A 235 15.37 22.78 18.00
CA SER A 235 15.66 24.19 18.18
C SER A 235 15.00 24.99 17.06
N LEU A 236 14.21 25.99 17.43
CA LEU A 236 13.62 26.94 16.49
C LEU A 236 14.60 28.05 16.09
N LYS A 237 15.66 28.25 16.89
CA LYS A 237 16.65 29.29 16.68
C LYS A 237 17.93 28.71 16.09
N ARG A 238 18.44 29.37 15.05
CA ARG A 238 19.76 29.12 14.50
C ARG A 238 20.80 29.66 15.48
N ARG A 239 21.51 28.79 16.20
CA ARG A 239 22.69 29.21 16.98
C ARG A 239 23.83 29.46 15.99
N ARG A 240 24.30 30.71 15.87
CA ARG A 240 25.60 30.99 15.26
C ARG A 240 26.67 30.81 16.34
N GLU A 241 27.71 30.03 16.05
CA GLU A 241 28.86 29.94 16.94
C GLU A 241 29.52 31.33 17.01
N GLY A 242 29.48 31.98 18.19
CA GLY A 242 30.12 33.27 18.45
C GLY A 242 29.20 34.45 18.83
N GLU A 243 27.88 34.28 18.87
CA GLU A 243 26.95 35.34 19.30
C GLU A 243 26.69 35.29 20.84
N ASP A 244 27.74 35.56 21.63
CA ASP A 244 27.65 36.05 23.02
C ASP A 244 27.65 37.59 23.07
N SER A 245 27.20 38.24 21.99
CA SER A 245 27.08 39.69 21.92
C SER A 245 25.62 40.08 21.73
N GLU A 246 25.16 40.99 22.60
CA GLU A 246 23.84 41.63 22.62
C GLU A 246 23.59 42.50 21.37
N GLY A 247 23.70 41.90 20.19
CA GLY A 247 23.33 42.50 18.91
C GLY A 247 22.01 41.90 18.44
N MET A 248 21.01 42.74 18.22
CA MET A 248 19.75 42.36 17.58
C MET A 248 20.01 41.92 16.13
N ALA A 249 20.46 40.68 15.92
CA ALA A 249 20.36 40.05 14.62
C ALA A 249 18.87 39.90 14.28
N GLU A 250 18.46 40.31 13.08
CA GLU A 250 17.11 40.07 12.58
C GLU A 250 16.81 38.56 12.70
N GLU A 251 15.98 38.19 13.68
CA GLU A 251 15.58 36.81 13.91
C GLU A 251 14.72 36.36 12.72
N GLU A 252 15.33 35.63 11.78
CA GLU A 252 14.57 34.98 10.72
C GLU A 252 13.50 34.07 11.37
N PRO A 253 12.22 34.22 10.98
CA PRO A 253 11.16 33.42 11.58
C PRO A 253 11.40 31.93 11.30
N PRO A 254 11.13 31.04 12.27
CA PRO A 254 11.34 29.62 12.10
C PRO A 254 10.53 29.09 10.91
N SER A 255 11.13 28.15 10.18
CA SER A 255 10.47 27.55 9.04
C SER A 255 9.20 26.80 9.43
N LYS A 256 8.28 26.67 8.47
CA LYS A 256 7.03 25.91 8.66
C LYS A 256 7.30 24.46 9.10
N ALA A 257 8.41 23.87 8.65
CA ALA A 257 8.81 22.51 9.01
C ALA A 257 9.13 22.38 10.50
N LEU A 258 9.90 23.32 11.06
CA LEU A 258 10.25 23.31 12.48
C LEU A 258 9.04 23.63 13.36
N LEU A 259 8.20 24.59 12.93
CA LEU A 259 6.95 24.93 13.62
C LEU A 259 5.97 23.75 13.67
N LEU A 260 5.87 22.96 12.60
CA LEU A 260 5.05 21.75 12.58
C LEU A 260 5.51 20.74 13.65
N VAL A 261 6.82 20.48 13.75
CA VAL A 261 7.34 19.54 14.76
C VAL A 261 7.10 20.07 16.16
N ASN A 262 7.28 21.39 16.37
CA ASN A 262 6.96 22.02 17.64
C ASN A 262 5.46 21.87 17.99
N ALA A 263 4.56 22.12 17.05
CA ALA A 263 3.13 21.91 17.23
C ALA A 263 2.78 20.45 17.59
N VAL A 264 3.46 19.47 16.98
CA VAL A 264 3.29 18.05 17.35
C VAL A 264 3.76 17.78 18.79
N LEU A 265 4.84 18.41 19.24
CA LEU A 265 5.31 18.30 20.63
C LEU A 265 4.34 18.96 21.60
N ASP A 266 3.76 20.10 21.22
CA ASP A 266 2.80 20.82 22.04
C ASP A 266 1.49 20.05 22.19
N VAL A 267 0.93 19.54 21.08
CA VAL A 267 -0.30 18.72 21.11
C VAL A 267 -0.14 17.47 21.98
N LYS A 268 1.05 16.86 22.02
CA LYS A 268 1.32 15.69 22.87
C LYS A 268 1.28 16.00 24.37
N LYS A 269 1.39 17.27 24.77
CA LYS A 269 1.34 17.72 26.17
C LYS A 269 -0.05 18.18 26.60
N LEU A 270 -1.00 18.33 25.67
CA LEU A 270 -2.35 18.81 25.94
C LEU A 270 -3.21 17.72 26.58
N ALA A 271 -4.16 18.13 27.42
CA ALA A 271 -5.20 17.26 27.96
C ALA A 271 -6.55 17.60 27.32
N LEU A 272 -7.34 16.57 26.98
CA LEU A 272 -8.60 16.77 26.26
C LEU A 272 -9.58 17.65 27.05
N GLU A 273 -9.66 17.45 28.36
CA GLU A 273 -10.61 18.15 29.24
C GLU A 273 -10.40 19.67 29.30
N THR A 274 -9.16 20.12 29.12
CA THR A 274 -8.77 21.54 29.25
C THR A 274 -8.48 22.20 27.92
N ASP A 275 -7.98 21.46 26.93
CA ASP A 275 -7.31 22.02 25.75
C ASP A 275 -7.90 21.54 24.41
N GLU A 276 -9.14 21.04 24.38
CA GLU A 276 -9.81 20.57 23.15
C GLU A 276 -9.72 21.61 22.01
N GLN A 277 -10.00 22.88 22.32
CA GLN A 277 -10.04 23.97 21.33
C GLN A 277 -8.65 24.34 20.83
N LYS A 278 -7.66 24.29 21.71
CA LYS A 278 -6.26 24.49 21.33
C LYS A 278 -5.78 23.38 20.39
N ALA A 279 -6.21 22.13 20.59
CA ALA A 279 -5.89 21.06 19.65
C ALA A 279 -6.55 21.27 18.27
N VAL A 280 -7.80 21.74 18.23
CA VAL A 280 -8.50 22.11 16.98
C VAL A 280 -7.76 23.21 16.22
N GLU A 281 -7.32 24.26 16.92
CA GLU A 281 -6.52 25.34 16.33
C GLU A 281 -5.21 24.83 15.72
N LEU A 282 -4.47 23.99 16.46
CA LEU A 282 -3.21 23.42 16.00
C LEU A 282 -3.40 22.51 14.77
N ILE A 283 -4.51 21.76 14.70
CA ILE A 283 -4.88 20.97 13.52
C ILE A 283 -5.11 21.87 12.31
N ALA A 284 -5.90 22.93 12.47
CA ALA A 284 -6.24 23.85 11.38
C ALA A 284 -4.99 24.59 10.86
N GLN A 285 -4.16 25.10 11.78
CA GLN A 285 -2.99 25.91 11.46
C GLN A 285 -1.85 25.08 10.83
N PHE A 286 -1.47 23.96 11.45
CA PHE A 286 -0.30 23.18 11.03
C PHE A 286 -0.63 21.95 10.20
N GLY A 287 -1.91 21.63 9.99
CA GLY A 287 -2.32 20.45 9.21
C GLY A 287 -2.00 19.14 9.92
N LEU A 288 -2.14 19.12 11.25
CA LEU A 288 -1.89 17.91 12.03
C LEU A 288 -2.86 16.80 11.62
N VAL A 289 -2.35 15.56 11.64
CA VAL A 289 -3.11 14.37 11.29
C VAL A 289 -3.40 13.53 12.51
N ARG A 290 -4.29 12.54 12.36
CA ARG A 290 -4.69 11.60 13.41
C ARG A 290 -3.50 10.99 14.16
N GLU A 291 -2.41 10.64 13.47
CA GLU A 291 -1.22 10.04 14.06
C GLU A 291 -0.43 10.97 15.01
N HIS A 292 -0.67 12.28 14.96
CA HIS A 292 0.00 13.26 15.84
C HIS A 292 -0.73 13.44 17.18
N LEU A 293 -2.02 13.10 17.24
CA LEU A 293 -2.87 13.37 18.38
C LEU A 293 -2.76 12.27 19.46
N PRO A 294 -2.86 12.62 20.74
CA PRO A 294 -3.06 11.64 21.79
C PRO A 294 -4.37 10.85 21.58
N PRO A 295 -4.45 9.58 22.04
CA PRO A 295 -5.61 8.72 21.79
C PRO A 295 -6.94 9.30 22.29
N ASP A 296 -6.93 10.05 23.39
CA ASP A 296 -8.14 10.59 24.00
C ASP A 296 -8.85 11.61 23.09
N PHE A 297 -8.07 12.47 22.41
CA PHE A 297 -8.59 13.43 21.43
C PHE A 297 -9.31 12.75 20.26
N LEU A 298 -9.03 11.47 19.99
CA LEU A 298 -9.72 10.71 18.94
C LEU A 298 -11.16 10.31 19.33
N ASN A 299 -11.63 10.65 20.53
CA ASN A 299 -13.01 10.50 20.96
C ASN A 299 -13.83 11.80 20.81
N SER A 300 -13.20 12.92 20.45
CA SER A 300 -13.86 14.24 20.34
C SER A 300 -14.39 14.51 18.93
N VAL A 301 -15.69 14.86 18.84
CA VAL A 301 -16.34 15.26 17.59
C VAL A 301 -15.73 16.55 17.00
N PRO A 302 -15.51 17.64 17.78
CA PRO A 302 -14.81 18.84 17.29
C PRO A 302 -13.44 18.54 16.66
N VAL A 303 -12.63 17.69 17.29
CA VAL A 303 -11.31 17.29 16.78
C VAL A 303 -11.44 16.57 15.45
N TRP A 304 -12.37 15.63 15.31
CA TRP A 304 -12.58 14.93 14.04
C TRP A 304 -13.08 15.84 12.92
N ARG A 305 -13.95 16.82 13.24
CA ARG A 305 -14.37 17.84 12.26
C ARG A 305 -13.18 18.65 11.75
N ALA A 306 -12.26 19.05 12.64
CA ALA A 306 -11.04 19.75 12.25
C ALA A 306 -10.11 18.88 11.38
N LEU A 307 -9.97 17.59 11.72
CA LEU A 307 -9.18 16.64 10.94
C LEU A 307 -9.74 16.46 9.52
N LEU A 308 -11.07 16.35 9.37
CA LEU A 308 -11.73 16.09 8.09
C LEU A 308 -11.46 17.17 7.04
N GLN A 309 -11.35 18.44 7.44
CA GLN A 309 -11.12 19.56 6.51
C GLN A 309 -9.92 19.39 5.58
N LYS A 310 -8.86 18.71 6.04
CA LYS A 310 -7.64 18.44 5.26
C LYS A 310 -7.34 16.94 5.14
N MET A 311 -8.28 16.07 5.49
CA MET A 311 -8.05 14.62 5.50
C MET A 311 -8.07 14.07 4.07
N PRO A 312 -7.04 13.30 3.65
CA PRO A 312 -7.12 12.58 2.39
C PRO A 312 -8.27 11.58 2.40
N MET A 313 -9.01 11.48 1.30
CA MET A 313 -10.19 10.60 1.19
C MET A 313 -9.91 9.13 1.53
N THR A 314 -8.74 8.59 1.14
CA THR A 314 -8.31 7.24 1.54
C THR A 314 -8.13 7.07 3.06
N ALA A 315 -7.75 8.14 3.77
CA ALA A 315 -7.70 8.13 5.23
C ALA A 315 -9.12 8.25 5.82
N MET A 316 -9.99 9.06 5.24
CA MET A 316 -11.39 9.18 5.65
C MET A 316 -12.13 7.83 5.56
N ILE A 317 -12.05 7.16 4.41
CA ILE A 317 -12.69 5.85 4.16
C ILE A 317 -12.27 4.81 5.20
N ARG A 318 -10.98 4.78 5.58
CA ARG A 318 -10.46 3.86 6.60
C ARG A 318 -10.94 4.16 8.03
N ASN A 319 -11.50 5.35 8.27
CA ASN A 319 -11.90 5.81 9.59
C ASN A 319 -13.43 5.92 9.78
N LEU A 320 -14.24 5.53 8.78
CA LEU A 320 -15.70 5.60 8.86
C LEU A 320 -16.28 4.90 10.09
N ALA A 321 -15.74 3.73 10.44
CA ALA A 321 -16.12 3.00 11.65
C ALA A 321 -15.92 3.84 12.92
N LYS A 322 -14.74 4.43 13.09
CA LYS A 322 -14.43 5.27 14.26
C LYS A 322 -15.31 6.51 14.31
N MET A 323 -15.54 7.16 13.16
CA MET A 323 -16.40 8.33 13.06
C MET A 323 -17.89 8.01 13.33
N THR A 324 -18.31 6.77 13.06
CA THR A 324 -19.65 6.29 13.43
C THR A 324 -19.78 6.10 14.93
N VAL A 325 -18.78 5.49 15.58
CA VAL A 325 -18.79 5.26 17.04
C VAL A 325 -18.88 6.55 17.85
N ILE A 326 -18.22 7.62 17.39
CA ILE A 326 -18.28 8.94 18.05
C ILE A 326 -19.54 9.75 17.68
N GLY A 327 -20.40 9.23 16.81
CA GLY A 327 -21.64 9.91 16.38
C GLY A 327 -21.45 11.02 15.35
N LEU A 328 -20.27 11.15 14.73
CA LEU A 328 -20.00 12.21 13.74
C LEU A 328 -20.78 12.02 12.44
N LEU A 329 -21.02 10.77 12.03
CA LEU A 329 -21.66 10.41 10.76
C LEU A 329 -23.18 10.17 10.88
N ALA A 330 -23.82 10.68 11.93
CA ALA A 330 -25.26 10.50 12.13
C ALA A 330 -26.08 11.03 10.93
N ASP A 331 -25.64 12.15 10.34
CA ASP A 331 -26.29 12.81 9.19
C ASP A 331 -25.82 12.29 7.82
N GLY A 332 -24.95 11.26 7.80
CA GLY A 332 -24.39 10.67 6.58
C GLY A 332 -22.99 11.18 6.20
N ALA A 333 -22.53 10.81 5.00
CA ALA A 333 -21.18 11.07 4.51
C ALA A 333 -21.20 11.60 3.06
N GLY A 334 -21.69 12.83 2.86
CA GLY A 334 -21.86 13.44 1.53
C GLY A 334 -20.56 13.54 0.72
N GLU A 335 -19.42 13.74 1.38
CA GLU A 335 -18.09 13.82 0.75
C GLU A 335 -17.70 12.55 -0.04
N LEU A 336 -18.27 11.39 0.30
CA LEU A 336 -18.00 10.13 -0.41
C LEU A 336 -18.65 10.07 -1.80
N THR A 337 -19.66 10.90 -2.06
CA THR A 337 -20.44 10.88 -3.31
C THR A 337 -19.95 11.89 -4.35
N ASP A 338 -18.95 12.73 -4.03
CA ASP A 338 -18.42 13.74 -4.95
C ASP A 338 -17.48 13.10 -6.01
N PRO A 339 -17.88 13.07 -7.30
CA PRO A 339 -17.07 12.47 -8.36
C PRO A 339 -15.73 13.19 -8.59
N GLN A 340 -15.67 14.50 -8.38
CA GLN A 340 -14.44 15.27 -8.59
C GLN A 340 -13.41 14.94 -7.52
N GLN A 341 -13.84 14.82 -6.26
CA GLN A 341 -12.98 14.43 -5.16
C GLN A 341 -12.51 12.98 -5.29
N LEU A 342 -13.39 12.05 -5.67
CA LEU A 342 -13.03 10.64 -5.93
C LEU A 342 -11.95 10.51 -7.01
N LYS A 343 -12.07 11.29 -8.09
CA LYS A 343 -11.08 11.33 -9.19
C LYS A 343 -9.77 11.99 -8.76
N ALA A 344 -9.83 13.13 -8.06
CA ALA A 344 -8.64 13.84 -7.58
C ALA A 344 -7.84 13.00 -6.58
N ALA A 345 -8.53 12.28 -5.70
CA ALA A 345 -7.92 11.38 -4.72
C ALA A 345 -7.49 10.02 -5.31
N ARG A 346 -7.80 9.76 -6.59
CA ARG A 346 -7.50 8.49 -7.30
C ARG A 346 -7.97 7.26 -6.52
N ILE A 347 -9.19 7.32 -6.00
CA ILE A 347 -9.76 6.21 -5.24
C ILE A 347 -10.02 5.02 -6.17
N HIS A 348 -9.42 3.87 -5.86
CA HIS A 348 -9.59 2.64 -6.62
C HIS A 348 -10.89 1.91 -6.18
N PRO A 349 -11.70 1.35 -7.11
CA PRO A 349 -12.94 0.66 -6.78
C PRO A 349 -12.80 -0.44 -5.74
N MET A 350 -11.73 -1.25 -5.85
CA MET A 350 -11.44 -2.31 -4.85
C MET A 350 -11.25 -1.76 -3.43
N SER A 351 -10.68 -0.57 -3.27
CA SER A 351 -10.51 0.05 -1.95
C SER A 351 -11.85 0.43 -1.33
N VAL A 352 -12.80 0.90 -2.14
CA VAL A 352 -14.16 1.22 -1.72
C VAL A 352 -14.92 -0.06 -1.38
N LEU A 353 -14.79 -1.11 -2.20
CA LEU A 353 -15.45 -2.40 -1.98
C LEU A 353 -15.00 -3.04 -0.65
N MET A 354 -13.69 -3.07 -0.38
CA MET A 354 -13.16 -3.56 0.90
C MET A 354 -13.67 -2.73 2.08
N ALA A 355 -13.71 -1.40 1.92
CA ALA A 355 -14.23 -0.52 2.97
C ALA A 355 -15.73 -0.73 3.22
N SER A 356 -16.54 -0.89 2.16
CA SER A 356 -17.97 -1.17 2.25
C SER A 356 -18.25 -2.49 2.96
N THR A 357 -17.52 -3.54 2.60
CA THR A 357 -17.63 -4.85 3.22
C THR A 357 -17.25 -4.79 4.70
N THR A 358 -16.15 -4.12 5.02
CA THR A 358 -15.68 -3.98 6.41
C THR A 358 -16.64 -3.11 7.24
N TYR A 359 -17.12 -2.01 6.70
CA TYR A 359 -18.04 -1.11 7.39
C TYR A 359 -19.39 -1.77 7.66
N SER A 360 -19.91 -2.53 6.69
CA SER A 360 -21.19 -3.24 6.80
C SER A 360 -21.15 -4.40 7.79
N ALA A 361 -19.98 -5.00 8.05
CA ALA A 361 -19.82 -6.04 9.06
C ALA A 361 -20.09 -5.54 10.50
N GLY A 362 -20.00 -4.23 10.75
CA GLY A 362 -20.31 -3.64 12.06
C GLY A 362 -19.26 -3.92 13.16
N HIS A 363 -18.15 -4.57 12.83
CA HIS A 363 -17.06 -4.80 13.77
C HIS A 363 -15.70 -4.72 13.08
N GLY A 364 -14.67 -4.38 13.85
CA GLY A 364 -13.30 -4.41 13.37
C GLY A 364 -12.82 -5.86 13.18
N ASP A 365 -12.02 -6.09 12.15
CA ASP A 365 -11.31 -7.36 11.94
C ASP A 365 -10.23 -7.58 13.02
N LYS A 366 -9.56 -6.49 13.42
CA LYS A 366 -8.56 -6.46 14.49
C LYS A 366 -8.97 -5.45 15.56
N GLY A 367 -9.42 -5.93 16.71
CA GLY A 367 -9.73 -5.11 17.89
C GLY A 367 -11.11 -5.40 18.49
N LYS A 368 -11.54 -4.53 19.42
CA LYS A 368 -12.83 -4.61 20.12
C LYS A 368 -13.87 -3.60 19.61
N LEU A 369 -13.55 -2.87 18.55
CA LEU A 369 -14.44 -1.82 18.04
C LEU A 369 -15.66 -2.46 17.37
N GLN A 370 -16.84 -2.08 17.84
CA GLN A 370 -18.13 -2.46 17.28
C GLN A 370 -18.93 -1.19 16.99
N TRP A 371 -19.72 -1.20 15.93
CA TRP A 371 -20.58 -0.10 15.53
C TRP A 371 -21.82 -0.62 14.82
N THR A 372 -22.88 0.18 14.80
CA THR A 372 -24.04 -0.09 13.95
C THR A 372 -23.83 0.64 12.62
N PRO A 373 -23.80 -0.06 11.47
CA PRO A 373 -23.61 0.59 10.18
C PRO A 373 -24.72 1.60 9.87
N VAL A 374 -24.34 2.82 9.49
CA VAL A 374 -25.30 3.86 9.11
C VAL A 374 -25.75 3.63 7.67
N VAL A 375 -27.07 3.59 7.45
CA VAL A 375 -27.67 3.34 6.12
C VAL A 375 -27.24 4.40 5.08
N ALA A 376 -27.11 5.66 5.48
CA ALA A 376 -26.63 6.72 4.60
C ALA A 376 -25.18 6.50 4.15
N VAL A 377 -24.30 6.02 5.05
CA VAL A 377 -22.88 5.77 4.75
C VAL A 377 -22.71 4.55 3.85
N THR A 378 -23.47 3.47 4.10
CA THR A 378 -23.44 2.27 3.24
C THR A 378 -23.91 2.58 1.81
N LYS A 379 -24.99 3.35 1.66
CA LYS A 379 -25.44 3.85 0.34
C LYS A 379 -24.39 4.72 -0.35
N ALA A 380 -23.76 5.63 0.39
CA ALA A 380 -22.71 6.49 -0.16
C ALA A 380 -21.48 5.68 -0.63
N LEU A 381 -21.11 4.61 0.08
CA LEU A 381 -20.03 3.72 -0.33
C LEU A 381 -20.37 2.91 -1.59
N ASP A 382 -21.62 2.45 -1.72
CA ASP A 382 -22.10 1.77 -2.94
C ASP A 382 -22.05 2.70 -4.15
N GLU A 383 -22.53 3.94 -4.01
CA GLU A 383 -22.45 4.94 -5.07
C GLU A 383 -20.98 5.30 -5.43
N ALA A 384 -20.14 5.50 -4.41
CA ALA A 384 -18.71 5.76 -4.60
C ALA A 384 -17.99 4.64 -5.36
N PHE A 385 -18.41 3.39 -5.16
CA PHE A 385 -17.87 2.24 -5.89
C PHE A 385 -18.12 2.39 -7.39
N TYR A 386 -19.36 2.64 -7.82
CA TYR A 386 -19.67 2.83 -9.24
C TYR A 386 -19.03 4.10 -9.83
N LEU A 387 -19.00 5.19 -9.08
CA LEU A 387 -18.36 6.44 -9.52
C LEU A 387 -16.85 6.27 -9.72
N SER A 388 -16.20 5.41 -8.93
CA SER A 388 -14.77 5.14 -9.07
C SER A 388 -14.40 4.39 -10.35
N PHE A 389 -15.33 3.66 -11.01
CA PHE A 389 -15.09 3.02 -12.31
C PHE A 389 -15.03 4.01 -13.47
N LYS A 390 -15.73 5.15 -13.39
CA LYS A 390 -15.72 6.19 -14.44
C LYS A 390 -14.35 6.85 -14.63
N ASN A 391 -13.37 6.47 -13.82
CA ASN A 391 -11.96 6.86 -13.97
C ASN A 391 -11.19 6.00 -14.99
N VAL A 392 -11.83 4.98 -15.60
CA VAL A 392 -11.20 4.08 -16.58
C VAL A 392 -11.86 4.26 -17.96
N GLU A 393 -11.06 4.46 -19.01
CA GLU A 393 -11.57 4.62 -20.38
C GLU A 393 -12.16 3.29 -20.91
N PRO A 394 -13.39 3.29 -21.45
CA PRO A 394 -13.98 2.10 -22.03
C PRO A 394 -13.32 1.78 -23.37
N THR A 395 -13.08 0.50 -23.63
CA THR A 395 -12.46 0.05 -24.89
C THR A 395 -13.47 -0.10 -26.04
N ASN A 396 -14.77 -0.03 -25.75
CA ASN A 396 -15.89 -0.25 -26.67
C ASN A 396 -15.84 -1.58 -27.45
N LYS A 397 -15.17 -2.59 -26.90
CA LYS A 397 -15.13 -3.94 -27.49
C LYS A 397 -16.28 -4.80 -26.95
N ARG A 398 -16.57 -5.89 -27.68
CA ARG A 398 -17.48 -6.95 -27.22
C ARG A 398 -16.74 -7.85 -26.24
N TYR A 399 -17.22 -7.93 -25.01
CA TYR A 399 -16.63 -8.76 -23.96
C TYR A 399 -17.53 -9.94 -23.66
N CYS A 400 -16.93 -11.13 -23.50
CA CYS A 400 -17.53 -12.23 -22.78
C CYS A 400 -16.82 -12.31 -21.43
N ILE A 401 -17.54 -12.01 -20.34
CA ILE A 401 -17.02 -12.07 -18.98
C ILE A 401 -17.55 -13.37 -18.37
N ALA A 402 -16.68 -14.38 -18.28
CA ALA A 402 -16.97 -15.61 -17.57
C ALA A 402 -16.25 -15.55 -16.21
N VAL A 403 -17.03 -15.65 -15.13
CA VAL A 403 -16.53 -15.62 -13.76
C VAL A 403 -16.47 -17.06 -13.25
N ASP A 404 -15.30 -17.47 -12.77
CA ASP A 404 -15.15 -18.75 -12.08
C ASP A 404 -15.82 -18.64 -10.70
N VAL A 405 -16.76 -19.53 -10.42
CA VAL A 405 -17.50 -19.62 -9.16
C VAL A 405 -17.33 -21.00 -8.52
N SER A 406 -16.28 -21.72 -8.90
CA SER A 406 -15.92 -23.01 -8.32
C SER A 406 -15.50 -22.87 -6.86
N GLY A 407 -15.47 -23.98 -6.11
CA GLY A 407 -15.14 -23.96 -4.69
C GLY A 407 -13.76 -23.36 -4.37
N SER A 408 -12.80 -23.44 -5.31
CA SER A 408 -11.45 -22.86 -5.14
C SER A 408 -11.47 -21.33 -5.05
N MET A 409 -12.48 -20.69 -5.64
CA MET A 409 -12.70 -19.23 -5.61
C MET A 409 -13.23 -18.76 -4.25
N GLY A 410 -13.66 -19.67 -3.37
CA GLY A 410 -13.98 -19.35 -1.98
C GLY A 410 -12.78 -18.90 -1.13
N CYS A 411 -11.55 -18.91 -1.67
CA CYS A 411 -10.38 -18.45 -0.93
C CYS A 411 -10.31 -16.92 -0.84
N HIS A 412 -9.91 -16.41 0.32
CA HIS A 412 -9.90 -14.97 0.59
C HIS A 412 -8.79 -14.23 -0.18
N ILE A 413 -9.13 -13.10 -0.80
CA ILE A 413 -8.16 -12.22 -1.43
C ILE A 413 -7.34 -11.52 -0.35
N ARG A 414 -6.03 -11.76 -0.28
CA ARG A 414 -5.05 -10.94 0.46
C ARG A 414 -5.42 -10.61 1.92
N GLY A 415 -5.96 -11.57 2.68
CA GLY A 415 -6.36 -11.33 4.07
C GLY A 415 -7.47 -10.29 4.23
N SER A 416 -8.27 -10.09 3.18
CA SER A 416 -9.54 -9.37 3.23
C SER A 416 -10.69 -10.35 3.47
N SER A 417 -11.86 -9.83 3.81
CA SER A 417 -13.10 -10.61 3.93
C SER A 417 -13.70 -11.01 2.58
N LEU A 418 -13.15 -10.55 1.46
CA LEU A 418 -13.63 -10.85 0.12
C LEU A 418 -13.02 -12.16 -0.39
N SER A 419 -13.84 -13.03 -0.97
CA SER A 419 -13.38 -14.20 -1.72
C SER A 419 -12.93 -13.80 -3.12
N CYS A 420 -12.18 -14.69 -3.78
CA CYS A 420 -11.66 -14.48 -5.14
C CYS A 420 -12.76 -14.48 -6.19
#